data_AF-A0A357YDF7-F1
#
_entry.id   AF-A0A357YDF7-F1
#
_cell.length_a   1.000
_cell.length_b   1.000
_cell.length_c   1.000
_cell.angle_alpha   90.00
_cell.angle_beta   90.00
_cell.angle_gamma   90.00
#
_symmetry.space_group_name_H-M   'P 1'
#
loop_
_entity.id
_entity.type
_entity.pdbx_description
1 polymer ?
#
loop_
_entity_poly.entity_id
_entity_poly.type
_entity_poly.pdbx_seq_one_letter_code
_entity_poly.pdbx_strand_id
1 'polypeptide(L)'
;DLPRMAEAAATMVREALDAFVRGDAELALKVCKDDVFVDQLNQQINRELITFMISDPTTITRAIRVNAVAKCLERVADHATNVAEMVIFMVKGKDIRHTA
;
A
#
# COMPACT_ATOMS: atom_id res chain seq x y z
N ASP A 1 0.29 12.26 -7.63
CA ASP A 1 0.74 11.11 -6.81
C ASP A 1 0.06 9.77 -7.07
N LEU A 2 -1.16 9.72 -7.63
CA LEU A 2 -1.86 8.44 -7.86
C LEU A 2 -1.08 7.42 -8.72
N PRO A 3 -0.42 7.77 -9.85
CA PRO A 3 0.36 6.78 -10.62
C PRO A 3 1.54 6.21 -9.83
N ARG A 4 2.21 7.05 -9.02
CA ARG A 4 3.31 6.62 -8.15
C ARG A 4 2.83 5.62 -7.10
N MET A 5 1.64 5.86 -6.53
CA MET A 5 1.01 4.93 -5.59
C MET A 5 0.67 3.59 -6.26
N ALA A 6 0.21 3.62 -7.52
CA ALA A 6 -0.08 2.41 -8.28
C ALA A 6 1.19 1.60 -8.58
N GLU A 7 2.28 2.26 -8.97
CA GLU A 7 3.59 1.63 -9.20
C GLU A 7 4.15 1.02 -7.91
N ALA A 8 4.03 1.71 -6.78
CA ALA A 8 4.46 1.21 -5.49
C ALA A 8 3.66 -0.04 -5.07
N ALA A 9 2.33 0.01 -5.12
CA ALA A 9 1.47 -1.13 -4.79
C ALA A 9 1.75 -2.34 -5.72
N ALA A 10 1.93 -2.12 -7.02
CA ALA A 10 2.28 -3.18 -7.96
C ALA A 10 3.67 -3.79 -7.69
N THR A 11 4.61 -2.98 -7.22
CA THR A 11 5.95 -3.45 -6.81
C THR A 11 5.87 -4.28 -5.54
N MET A 12 5.14 -3.82 -4.52
CA MET A 12 4.93 -4.57 -3.28
C MET A 12 4.31 -5.95 -3.54
N VAL A 13 3.30 -6.04 -4.41
CA VAL A 13 2.70 -7.34 -4.79
C VAL A 13 3.74 -8.26 -5.41
N ARG A 14 4.55 -7.74 -6.34
CA ARG A 14 5.59 -8.53 -7.02
C ARG A 14 6.64 -9.03 -6.04
N GLU A 15 7.15 -8.15 -5.19
CA GLU A 15 8.17 -8.48 -4.20
C GLU A 15 7.62 -9.43 -3.12
N ALA A 16 6.36 -9.28 -2.69
CA ALA A 16 5.73 -10.21 -1.76
C ALA A 16 5.63 -11.63 -2.33
N LEU A 17 5.28 -11.75 -3.62
CA LEU A 17 5.23 -13.03 -4.32
C LEU A 17 6.63 -13.62 -4.54
N ASP A 18 7.61 -12.80 -4.92
CA ASP A 18 9.01 -13.23 -5.06
C ASP A 18 9.57 -13.72 -3.71
N ALA A 19 9.28 -12.99 -2.62
CA ALA A 19 9.65 -13.37 -1.27
C ALA A 19 9.03 -14.70 -0.86
N PHE A 20 7.75 -14.90 -1.19
CA PHE A 20 7.05 -16.15 -0.91
C PHE A 20 7.65 -17.33 -1.66
N VAL A 21 7.88 -17.21 -2.97
CA VAL A 21 8.45 -18.29 -3.79
C VAL A 21 9.87 -18.66 -3.36
N ARG A 22 10.67 -17.68 -2.93
CA ARG A 22 12.07 -17.88 -2.55
C ARG A 22 12.28 -18.16 -1.05
N GLY A 23 11.24 -18.01 -0.22
CA GLY A 23 11.40 -18.02 1.23
C GLY A 23 12.29 -16.88 1.75
N ASP A 24 12.24 -15.71 1.10
CA ASP A 24 13.08 -14.57 1.41
C ASP A 24 12.42 -13.65 2.45
N ALA A 25 12.78 -13.85 3.72
CA ALA A 25 12.25 -13.07 4.82
C ALA A 25 12.79 -11.64 4.89
N GLU A 26 13.89 -11.32 4.21
CA GLU A 26 14.42 -9.95 4.16
C GLU A 26 13.65 -9.12 3.13
N LEU A 27 13.38 -9.69 1.95
CA LEU A 27 12.52 -9.08 0.95
C LEU A 27 11.10 -8.88 1.48
N ALA A 28 10.55 -9.87 2.19
CA ALA A 28 9.26 -9.72 2.85
C ALA A 28 9.26 -8.55 3.87
N LEU A 29 10.32 -8.41 4.66
CA LEU A 29 10.42 -7.31 5.63
C LEU A 29 10.51 -5.94 4.93
N LYS A 30 11.14 -5.87 3.76
CA LYS A 30 11.15 -4.68 2.92
C LYS A 30 9.72 -4.33 2.48
N VAL A 31 8.94 -5.30 1.99
CA VAL A 31 7.54 -5.07 1.59
C VAL A 31 6.73 -4.47 2.74
N CYS A 32 6.83 -5.02 3.96
CA CYS A 32 6.13 -4.45 5.12
C CYS A 32 6.53 -3.00 5.43
N LYS A 33 7.77 -2.59 5.13
CA LYS A 33 8.23 -1.21 5.32
C LYS A 33 7.77 -0.28 4.21
N ASP A 34 7.67 -0.79 2.98
CA ASP A 34 7.23 -0.02 1.81
C ASP A 34 5.75 0.37 1.90
N ASP A 35 4.95 -0.36 2.67
CA ASP A 35 3.55 -0.03 2.98
C ASP A 35 3.38 1.39 3.54
N VAL A 36 4.32 1.83 4.39
CA VAL A 36 4.35 3.19 4.97
C VAL A 36 4.41 4.25 3.86
N PHE A 37 5.11 3.98 2.76
CA PHE A 37 5.18 4.90 1.64
C PHE A 37 3.85 4.99 0.88
N VAL A 38 3.15 3.87 0.70
CA VAL A 38 1.82 3.85 0.07
C VAL A 38 0.79 4.59 0.94
N ASP A 39 0.83 4.39 2.25
CA ASP A 39 0.00 5.11 3.21
C ASP A 39 0.20 6.63 3.15
N GLN A 40 1.46 7.07 3.12
CA GLN A 40 1.79 8.49 3.02
C GLN A 40 1.29 9.10 1.71
N LEU A 41 1.41 8.38 0.59
CA LEU A 41 0.88 8.82 -0.70
C LEU A 41 -0.65 8.89 -0.69
N ASN A 42 -1.33 7.90 -0.08
CA ASN A 42 -2.78 7.90 0.05
C ASN A 42 -3.28 9.12 0.85
N GLN A 43 -2.63 9.42 1.97
CA GLN A 43 -2.93 10.61 2.78
C GLN A 43 -2.67 11.90 2.01
N GLN A 44 -1.58 11.97 1.24
CA GLN A 44 -1.28 13.13 0.41
C GLN A 44 -2.36 13.36 -0.65
N ILE A 45 -2.72 12.31 -1.40
CA ILE A 45 -3.78 12.36 -2.42
C ILE A 45 -5.09 12.82 -1.80
N ASN A 46 -5.46 12.29 -0.62
CA ASN A 46 -6.68 12.69 0.06
C ASN A 46 -6.70 14.19 0.41
N ARG A 47 -5.59 14.72 0.94
CA ARG A 47 -5.45 16.17 1.24
C ARG A 47 -5.60 17.02 -0.01
N GLU A 48 -4.93 16.66 -1.10
CA GLU A 48 -5.00 17.37 -2.38
C GLU A 48 -6.43 17.38 -2.94
N LEU A 49 -7.11 16.23 -2.90
CA LEU A 49 -8.49 16.11 -3.35
C LEU A 49 -9.45 16.97 -2.52
N ILE A 50 -9.27 17.03 -1.19
CA ILE A 50 -10.05 17.92 -0.33
C ILE A 50 -9.83 19.38 -0.71
N THR A 51 -8.58 19.80 -0.94
CA THR A 51 -8.26 21.15 -1.40
C THR A 51 -8.99 21.48 -2.70
N PHE A 52 -8.97 20.58 -3.69
CA PHE A 52 -9.70 20.80 -4.95
C PHE A 52 -11.22 20.93 -4.75
N MET A 53 -11.81 20.10 -3.89
CA MET A 53 -13.24 20.16 -3.59
C MET A 53 -13.65 21.47 -2.90
N ILE A 54 -12.80 22.02 -2.03
CA ILE A 54 -13.02 23.31 -1.37
C ILE A 54 -12.86 24.47 -2.37
N SER A 55 -11.85 24.41 -3.24
CA SER A 55 -11.58 25.47 -4.21
C SER A 55 -12.63 25.54 -5.33
N ASP A 56 -13.18 24.40 -5.75
CA ASP A 56 -14.21 24.33 -6.78
C ASP A 56 -15.17 23.14 -6.51
N PRO A 57 -16.40 23.42 -6.03
CA PRO A 57 -17.41 22.38 -5.75
C PRO A 57 -17.80 21.51 -6.95
N THR A 58 -17.59 21.98 -8.20
CA THR A 58 -17.86 21.16 -9.39
C THR A 58 -16.92 19.96 -9.51
N THR A 59 -15.79 19.98 -8.80
CA THR A 59 -14.80 18.90 -8.80
C THR A 59 -15.15 17.73 -7.88
N ILE A 60 -16.13 17.88 -6.96
CA ILE A 60 -16.45 16.91 -5.90
C ILE A 60 -16.66 15.50 -6.45
N THR A 61 -17.52 15.33 -7.46
CA THR A 61 -17.81 14.00 -8.01
C THR A 61 -16.57 13.33 -8.60
N ARG A 62 -15.69 14.10 -9.27
CA ARG A 62 -14.44 13.58 -9.83
C ARG A 62 -13.45 13.23 -8.72
N ALA A 63 -13.32 14.09 -7.71
CA ALA A 63 -12.42 13.88 -6.58
C ALA A 63 -12.80 12.62 -5.79
N ILE A 64 -14.09 12.39 -5.52
CA ILE A 64 -14.57 11.17 -4.85
C ILE A 64 -14.19 9.91 -5.65
N ARG A 65 -14.34 9.92 -6.98
CA ARG A 65 -13.96 8.78 -7.83
C ARG A 65 -12.46 8.51 -7.76
N VAL A 66 -11.63 9.54 -7.79
CA VAL A 66 -10.16 9.40 -7.65
C VAL A 66 -9.79 8.89 -6.27
N ASN A 67 -10.43 9.39 -5.20
CA ASN A 67 -10.21 8.91 -3.84
C ASN A 67 -10.55 7.42 -3.69
N ALA A 68 -11.63 6.97 -4.35
CA ALA A 68 -11.99 5.54 -4.37
C ALA A 68 -10.90 4.69 -5.03
N VAL A 69 -10.31 5.15 -6.15
CA VAL A 69 -9.18 4.46 -6.79
C VAL A 69 -7.96 4.42 -5.88
N ALA A 70 -7.61 5.54 -5.22
CA ALA A 70 -6.51 5.57 -4.27
C ALA A 70 -6.72 4.55 -3.12
N LYS A 71 -7.93 4.48 -2.57
CA LYS A 71 -8.26 3.51 -1.52
C LYS A 71 -8.19 2.06 -2.00
N CYS A 72 -8.54 1.78 -3.25
CA CYS A 72 -8.35 0.45 -3.83
C CYS A 72 -6.85 0.10 -3.95
N LEU A 73 -5.98 1.05 -4.30
CA LEU A 73 -4.54 0.83 -4.37
C LEU A 73 -3.92 0.57 -3.00
N GLU A 74 -4.36 1.29 -1.96
CA GLU A 74 -3.91 1.05 -0.58
C GLU A 74 -4.30 -0.36 -0.12
N ARG A 75 -5.54 -0.80 -0.38
CA ARG A 75 -5.94 -2.18 -0.08
C ARG A 75 -5.11 -3.24 -0.80
N VAL A 76 -4.61 -2.95 -2.01
CA VAL A 76 -3.71 -3.86 -2.72
C VAL A 76 -2.36 -3.93 -2.02
N ALA A 77 -1.84 -2.81 -1.53
CA ALA A 77 -0.62 -2.76 -0.72
C ALA A 77 -0.78 -3.51 0.60
N ASP A 78 -1.89 -3.29 1.35
CA ASP A 78 -2.22 -4.05 2.57
C ASP A 78 -2.19 -5.57 2.32
N HIS A 79 -2.77 -6.02 1.20
CA HIS A 79 -2.77 -7.43 0.85
C HIS A 79 -1.37 -7.96 0.54
N ALA A 80 -0.51 -7.16 -0.09
CA ALA A 80 0.90 -7.53 -0.28
C ALA A 80 1.65 -7.61 1.06
N THR A 81 1.41 -6.67 1.96
CA THR A 81 1.96 -6.66 3.32
C THR A 81 1.55 -7.91 4.09
N ASN A 82 0.27 -8.30 4.07
CA ASN A 82 -0.21 -9.53 4.70
C ASN A 82 0.50 -10.78 4.18
N VAL A 83 0.74 -10.87 2.86
CA VAL A 83 1.50 -11.97 2.26
C VAL A 83 2.94 -11.97 2.79
N ALA A 84 3.60 -10.82 2.81
CA ALA A 84 4.96 -10.69 3.30
C ALA A 84 5.10 -11.08 4.79
N GLU A 85 4.15 -10.68 5.64
CA GLU A 85 4.12 -11.09 7.05
C GLU A 85 4.02 -12.61 7.21
N MET A 86 3.19 -13.27 6.39
CA MET A 86 3.10 -14.73 6.36
C MET A 86 4.40 -15.39 5.91
N VAL A 87 5.13 -14.79 4.94
CA VAL A 87 6.47 -15.28 4.54
C VAL A 87 7.45 -15.21 5.72
N ILE A 88 7.45 -14.10 6.45
CA ILE A 88 8.32 -13.94 7.63
C ILE A 88 8.00 -15.00 8.68
N PHE A 89 6.71 -15.25 8.93
CA PHE A 89 6.28 -16.31 9.83
C PHE A 89 6.71 -17.69 9.34
N MET A 90 6.52 -17.98 8.05
CA MET A 90 6.90 -19.26 7.41
C MET A 90 8.40 -19.55 7.53
N VAL A 91 9.25 -18.53 7.35
CA VAL A 91 10.72 -18.69 7.32
C VAL A 91 11.33 -18.64 8.72
N LYS A 92 10.87 -17.72 9.57
CA LYS A 92 11.49 -17.45 10.88
C LYS A 92 10.72 -18.08 12.06
N GLY A 93 9.51 -18.58 11.85
CA GLY A 93 8.62 -19.05 12.92
C GLY A 93 8.17 -17.95 13.89
N LYS A 94 8.41 -16.67 13.57
CA LYS A 94 8.08 -15.52 14.41
C LYS A 94 6.88 -14.79 13.82
N ASP A 95 5.83 -14.63 14.62
CA ASP A 95 4.71 -13.76 14.26
C ASP A 95 5.10 -12.30 14.52
N ILE A 96 5.11 -11.49 13.48
CA ILE A 96 5.41 -10.07 13.58
C ILE A 96 4.16 -9.18 13.55
N ARG A 97 2.99 -9.76 13.24
CA ARG A 97 1.71 -9.06 13.05
C ARG A 97 1.16 -8.46 14.34
N HIS A 98 1.61 -8.98 15.49
CA HIS A 98 1.11 -8.62 16.82
C HIS A 98 2.24 -8.25 17.79
N THR A 99 3.37 -7.77 17.29
CA THR A 99 4.46 -7.29 18.14
C THR A 99 4.12 -5.90 18.69
N ALA A 100 3.22 -5.86 19.68
CA ALA A 100 2.96 -4.67 20.50
C ALA A 100 4.06 -4.45 21.54
#